data_AF-A0AAV9REB5-F1
#
_entry.id   AF-A0AAV9REB5-F1
#
_cell.length_a   1.000
_cell.length_b   1.000
_cell.length_c   1.000
_cell.angle_alpha   90.00
_cell.angle_beta   90.00
_cell.angle_gamma   90.00
#
_symmetry.space_group_name_H-M   'P 1'
#
loop_
_entity.id
_entity.type
_entity.pdbx_description
1 polymer ?
#
loop_
_entity_poly.entity_id
_entity_poly.type
_entity_poly.pdbx_seq_one_letter_code
_entity_poly.pdbx_strand_id
1 'polypeptide(L)'
;MEAQVDNRDALEVSDRLEKSLSMDAQENMEEYSRLISEGEAVSKQGHIQQALNLFKQVYNIHQTPELQCKIKKTEVMSGNDLEDEDDEFVNVNNSGLLLFKELHDKMYDYQRDGVSFLYSFCKDGRKGRLLADDMGLMKTI
;
A
#
# COMPACT_ATOMS: atom_id res chain seq x y z
N MET A 1 -9.40 18.45 63.18
CA MET A 1 -10.25 17.82 62.16
C MET A 1 -9.37 17.57 60.95
N GLU A 2 -8.83 16.36 60.88
CA GLU A 2 -8.05 15.88 59.73
C GLU A 2 -9.01 15.55 58.58
N ALA A 3 -8.60 15.88 57.35
CA ALA A 3 -9.22 15.36 56.13
C ALA A 3 -8.10 14.72 55.31
N GLN A 4 -7.78 13.46 55.63
CA GLN A 4 -7.07 12.56 54.72
C GLN A 4 -8.04 12.26 53.57
N VAL A 5 -7.87 12.95 52.45
CA VAL A 5 -8.58 12.64 51.21
C VAL A 5 -8.00 11.33 50.67
N ASP A 6 -8.89 10.38 50.44
CA ASP A 6 -8.61 8.97 50.20
C ASP A 6 -7.86 8.77 48.86
N ASN A 7 -6.55 8.56 48.94
CA ASN A 7 -5.68 8.28 47.79
C ASN A 7 -5.93 6.87 47.20
N ARG A 8 -6.77 6.07 47.86
CA ARG A 8 -7.12 4.70 47.50
C ARG A 8 -8.12 4.65 46.34
N ASP A 9 -9.07 5.58 46.32
CA ASP A 9 -10.06 5.71 45.25
C ASP A 9 -9.41 6.14 43.93
N ALA A 10 -8.40 7.02 44.00
CA ALA A 10 -7.64 7.46 42.82
C ALA A 10 -6.83 6.33 42.18
N LEU A 11 -6.25 5.43 43.00
CA LEU A 11 -5.53 4.25 42.53
C LEU A 11 -6.47 3.22 41.90
N GLU A 12 -7.65 2.97 42.49
CA GLU A 12 -8.63 2.02 41.93
C GLU A 12 -9.16 2.50 40.57
N VAL A 13 -9.38 3.80 40.40
CA VAL A 13 -9.82 4.38 39.11
C VAL A 13 -8.71 4.27 38.06
N SER A 14 -7.45 4.48 38.44
CA SER A 14 -6.30 4.31 37.54
C SER A 14 -6.16 2.85 37.08
N ASP A 15 -6.25 1.89 37.99
CA ASP A 15 -6.15 0.46 37.67
C ASP A 15 -7.29 0.00 36.76
N ARG A 16 -8.53 0.50 36.98
CA ARG A 16 -9.65 0.21 36.08
C ARG A 16 -9.45 0.80 34.69
N LEU A 17 -8.90 2.02 34.58
CA LEU A 17 -8.64 2.66 33.31
C LEU A 17 -7.54 1.90 32.53
N GLU A 18 -6.45 1.54 33.20
CA GLU A 18 -5.34 0.78 32.59
C GLU A 18 -5.80 -0.59 32.13
N LYS A 19 -6.65 -1.26 32.92
CA LYS A 19 -7.23 -2.55 32.55
C LYS A 19 -8.18 -2.45 31.35
N SER A 20 -9.02 -1.42 31.28
CA SER A 20 -9.89 -1.20 30.12
C SER A 20 -9.07 -0.90 28.86
N LEU A 21 -8.06 -0.03 28.94
CA LEU A 21 -7.16 0.27 27.82
C LEU A 21 -6.38 -0.96 27.35
N SER A 22 -5.96 -1.84 28.27
CA SER A 22 -5.29 -3.10 27.94
C SER A 22 -6.22 -4.13 27.29
N MET A 23 -7.51 -4.15 27.65
CA MET A 23 -8.50 -5.05 27.03
C MET A 23 -8.84 -4.60 25.61
N ASP A 24 -9.05 -3.29 25.41
CA ASP A 24 -9.33 -2.70 24.09
C ASP A 24 -8.14 -2.88 23.14
N ALA A 25 -6.91 -2.77 23.64
CA ALA A 25 -5.70 -3.03 22.84
C ALA A 25 -5.57 -4.49 22.39
N GLN A 26 -6.00 -5.44 23.24
CA GLN A 26 -5.95 -6.87 22.95
C GLN A 26 -7.04 -7.27 21.94
N GLU A 27 -8.28 -6.79 22.11
CA GLU A 27 -9.38 -7.03 21.15
C GLU A 27 -9.06 -6.44 19.77
N ASN A 28 -8.51 -5.23 19.72
CA ASN A 28 -8.09 -4.60 18.47
C ASN A 28 -7.01 -5.41 17.73
N MET A 29 -6.12 -6.08 18.46
CA MET A 29 -5.06 -6.90 17.87
C MET A 29 -5.59 -8.23 17.32
N GLU A 30 -6.53 -8.86 18.02
CA GLU A 30 -7.19 -10.08 17.57
C GLU A 30 -8.09 -9.83 16.35
N GLU A 31 -8.85 -8.73 16.36
CA GLU A 31 -9.67 -8.29 15.25
C GLU A 31 -8.81 -7.94 14.03
N TYR A 32 -7.68 -7.26 14.23
CA TYR A 32 -6.68 -6.99 13.19
C TYR A 32 -6.21 -8.28 12.51
N SER A 33 -5.77 -9.28 13.27
CA SER A 33 -5.25 -10.54 12.71
C SER A 33 -6.31 -11.31 11.90
N ARG A 34 -7.56 -11.32 12.40
CA ARG A 34 -8.69 -11.98 11.77
C ARG A 34 -9.04 -11.33 10.42
N LEU A 35 -9.20 -10.01 10.41
CA LEU A 35 -9.58 -9.27 9.20
C LEU A 35 -8.48 -9.30 8.12
N ILE A 36 -7.20 -9.28 8.51
CA ILE A 36 -6.08 -9.46 7.56
C ILE A 36 -6.15 -10.85 6.90
N SER A 37 -6.36 -11.89 7.70
CA SER A 37 -6.44 -13.27 7.20
C SER A 37 -7.63 -13.46 6.25
N GLU A 38 -8.76 -12.84 6.57
CA GLU A 38 -9.96 -12.84 5.74
C GLU A 38 -9.74 -12.08 4.42
N GLY A 39 -9.16 -10.88 4.48
CA GLY A 39 -8.82 -10.09 3.29
C GLY A 39 -7.87 -10.83 2.33
N GLU A 40 -6.89 -11.56 2.87
CA GLU A 40 -6.02 -12.42 2.06
C GLU A 40 -6.76 -13.58 1.40
N ALA A 41 -7.68 -14.24 2.12
CA ALA A 41 -8.46 -15.34 1.58
C ALA A 41 -9.38 -14.88 0.44
N VAL A 42 -10.07 -13.75 0.63
CA VAL A 42 -10.96 -13.11 -0.35
C VAL A 42 -10.17 -12.63 -1.58
N SER A 43 -8.96 -12.09 -1.38
CA SER A 43 -8.05 -11.71 -2.46
C SER A 43 -7.62 -12.93 -3.30
N LYS A 44 -7.28 -14.06 -2.66
CA LYS A 44 -6.93 -15.32 -3.34
C LYS A 44 -8.11 -15.92 -4.14
N GLN A 45 -9.34 -15.65 -3.73
CA GLN A 45 -10.55 -16.07 -4.44
C GLN A 45 -10.90 -15.15 -5.63
N GLY A 46 -10.15 -14.05 -5.84
CA GLY A 46 -10.38 -13.11 -6.93
C GLY A 46 -11.43 -12.04 -6.63
N HIS A 47 -11.92 -11.95 -5.40
CA HIS A 47 -12.88 -10.93 -4.97
C HIS A 47 -12.16 -9.64 -4.54
N ILE A 48 -11.50 -8.98 -5.50
CA ILE A 48 -10.55 -7.90 -5.23
C ILE A 48 -11.18 -6.70 -4.49
N GLN A 49 -12.41 -6.31 -4.85
CA GLN A 49 -13.09 -5.18 -4.18
C GLN A 49 -13.48 -5.48 -2.72
N GLN A 50 -13.87 -6.71 -2.43
CA GLN A 50 -14.19 -7.12 -1.06
C GLN A 50 -12.93 -7.17 -0.20
N ALA A 51 -11.83 -7.70 -0.75
CA ALA A 51 -10.53 -7.69 -0.08
C ALA A 51 -10.05 -6.26 0.22
N LEU A 52 -10.24 -5.34 -0.73
CA LEU A 52 -9.89 -3.94 -0.54
C LEU A 52 -10.67 -3.28 0.61
N ASN A 53 -11.99 -3.51 0.67
CA ASN A 53 -12.83 -2.96 1.73
C ASN A 53 -12.42 -3.51 3.12
N LEU A 54 -12.08 -4.79 3.19
CA LEU A 54 -11.53 -5.40 4.41
C LEU A 54 -10.22 -4.73 4.83
N PHE A 55 -9.27 -4.54 3.90
CA PHE A 55 -8.00 -3.88 4.25
C PHE A 55 -8.19 -2.42 4.71
N LYS A 56 -9.14 -1.68 4.13
CA LYS A 56 -9.48 -0.31 4.59
C LYS A 56 -10.07 -0.29 6.00
N GLN A 57 -10.92 -1.26 6.34
CA GLN A 57 -11.43 -1.41 7.70
C GLN A 57 -10.30 -1.69 8.69
N VAL A 58 -9.37 -2.57 8.34
CA VAL A 58 -8.19 -2.85 9.18
C VAL A 58 -7.30 -1.62 9.34
N TYR A 59 -7.16 -0.82 8.28
CA TYR A 59 -6.32 0.39 8.33
C TYR A 59 -6.86 1.44 9.31
N ASN A 60 -8.18 1.49 9.52
CA ASN A 60 -8.77 2.35 10.55
C ASN A 60 -8.44 1.88 11.99
N ILE A 61 -8.20 0.58 12.18
CA ILE A 61 -7.81 0.00 13.48
C ILE A 61 -6.31 0.19 13.70
N HIS A 62 -5.49 -0.10 12.68
CA HIS A 62 -4.04 0.00 12.78
C HIS A 62 -3.38 0.48 11.47
N GLN A 63 -2.86 1.71 11.51
CA GLN A 63 -2.20 2.34 10.36
C GLN A 63 -0.74 1.90 10.26
N THR A 64 -0.48 0.73 9.65
CA THR A 64 0.88 0.28 9.33
C THR A 64 1.28 0.60 7.89
N PRO A 65 2.58 0.86 7.62
CA PRO A 65 3.08 1.03 6.26
C PRO A 65 2.94 -0.25 5.42
N GLU A 66 3.02 -1.43 6.04
CA GLU A 66 2.80 -2.71 5.36
C GLU A 66 1.37 -2.85 4.84
N LEU A 67 0.38 -2.41 5.64
CA LEU A 67 -1.03 -2.45 5.26
C LEU A 67 -1.36 -1.42 4.20
N GLN A 68 -0.79 -0.21 4.27
CA GLN A 68 -0.91 0.79 3.20
C GLN A 68 -0.40 0.25 1.85
N CYS A 69 0.78 -0.37 1.85
CA CYS A 69 1.34 -1.00 0.65
C CYS A 69 0.40 -2.07 0.08
N LYS A 70 -0.25 -2.85 0.96
CA LYS A 70 -1.20 -3.90 0.59
C LYS A 70 -2.50 -3.34 0.02
N ILE A 71 -3.02 -2.25 0.58
CA ILE A 71 -4.18 -1.51 0.07
C ILE A 71 -3.87 -0.97 -1.33
N LYS A 72 -2.78 -0.21 -1.48
CA LYS A 72 -2.34 0.34 -2.78
C LYS A 72 -2.20 -0.75 -3.84
N LYS A 73 -1.53 -1.87 -3.51
CA LYS A 73 -1.40 -3.01 -4.42
C LYS A 73 -2.76 -3.60 -4.82
N THR A 74 -3.69 -3.69 -3.88
CA THR A 74 -5.04 -4.25 -4.13
C THR A 74 -5.91 -3.28 -4.94
N GLU A 75 -5.74 -1.96 -4.77
CA GLU A 75 -6.40 -0.91 -5.55
C GLU A 75 -6.00 -0.94 -7.03
N VAL A 76 -4.69 -0.99 -7.29
CA VAL A 76 -4.14 -1.16 -8.65
C VAL A 76 -4.69 -2.44 -9.30
N MET A 77 -4.75 -3.54 -8.56
CA MET A 77 -5.33 -4.80 -9.05
C MET A 77 -6.85 -4.72 -9.28
N SER A 78 -7.55 -3.85 -8.56
CA SER A 78 -9.00 -3.65 -8.69
C SER A 78 -9.37 -2.75 -9.87
N GLY A 79 -8.41 -2.06 -10.49
CA GLY A 79 -8.68 -0.99 -11.47
C GLY A 79 -9.38 0.23 -10.86
N ASN A 80 -9.53 0.26 -9.53
CA ASN A 80 -9.92 1.45 -8.79
C ASN A 80 -8.60 2.16 -8.48
N ASP A 81 -8.04 2.86 -9.46
CA ASP A 81 -7.02 3.87 -9.20
C ASP A 81 -7.71 4.95 -8.34
N LEU A 82 -7.73 4.73 -7.03
CA LEU A 82 -8.04 5.78 -6.08
C LEU A 82 -6.81 6.67 -6.08
N GLU A 83 -6.97 7.74 -6.84
CA GLU A 83 -6.16 8.94 -6.88
C GLU A 83 -5.84 9.40 -5.46
N ASP A 84 -4.75 8.91 -4.87
CA ASP A 84 -4.20 9.44 -3.63
C ASP A 84 -2.67 9.65 -3.81
N GLU A 85 -2.35 10.91 -4.09
CA GLU A 85 -1.10 11.69 -3.90
C GLU A 85 0.25 11.18 -4.42
N ASP A 86 0.42 9.91 -4.80
CA ASP A 86 1.62 9.44 -5.54
C ASP A 86 1.44 9.57 -7.06
N ASP A 87 0.77 10.66 -7.47
CA ASP A 87 0.64 11.12 -8.86
C ASP A 87 2.01 11.46 -9.49
N GLU A 88 3.09 11.29 -8.71
CA GLU A 88 4.46 11.48 -9.10
C GLU A 88 5.00 10.34 -9.97
N PHE A 89 4.54 9.09 -9.84
CA PHE A 89 5.10 7.95 -10.60
C PHE A 89 4.05 7.12 -11.34
N VAL A 90 4.32 6.84 -12.63
CA VAL A 90 3.44 6.12 -13.55
C VAL A 90 4.07 4.80 -13.96
N ASN A 91 3.28 3.72 -13.94
CA ASN A 91 3.71 2.41 -14.46
C ASN A 91 3.67 2.42 -16.00
N VAL A 92 4.85 2.37 -16.61
CA VAL A 92 4.99 2.45 -18.06
C VAL A 92 4.48 1.17 -18.71
N ASN A 93 3.41 1.29 -19.49
CA ASN A 93 2.81 0.20 -20.26
C ASN A 93 2.54 -1.07 -19.43
N ASN A 94 2.21 -0.92 -18.14
CA ASN A 94 2.01 -2.03 -17.20
C ASN A 94 3.19 -3.02 -17.08
N SER A 95 4.40 -2.59 -17.41
CA SER A 95 5.62 -3.43 -17.35
C SER A 95 6.13 -3.66 -15.93
N GLY A 96 5.69 -2.83 -14.98
CA GLY A 96 6.22 -2.75 -13.62
C GLY A 96 7.40 -1.77 -13.49
N LEU A 97 7.79 -1.10 -14.58
CA LEU A 97 8.68 0.05 -14.52
C LEU A 97 7.89 1.29 -14.10
N LEU A 98 8.30 1.91 -12.99
CA LEU A 98 7.74 3.17 -12.53
C LEU A 98 8.63 4.33 -13.00
N LEU A 99 8.05 5.31 -13.70
CA LEU A 99 8.71 6.55 -14.11
C LEU A 99 8.01 7.76 -13.51
N PHE A 100 8.77 8.81 -13.22
CA PHE A 100 8.18 10.08 -12.79
C PHE A 100 7.20 10.60 -13.86
N LYS A 101 6.01 11.08 -13.47
CA LYS A 101 4.91 11.47 -14.38
C LYS A 101 5.33 12.53 -15.38
N GLU A 102 6.05 13.55 -14.95
CA GLU A 102 6.59 14.58 -15.85
C GLU A 102 7.58 14.01 -16.89
N LEU A 103 8.38 13.01 -16.52
CA LEU A 103 9.26 12.34 -17.49
C LEU A 103 8.42 11.49 -18.44
N HIS A 104 7.50 10.68 -17.91
CA HIS A 104 6.59 9.86 -18.68
C HIS A 104 5.84 10.69 -19.73
N ASP A 105 5.32 11.86 -19.36
CA ASP A 105 4.53 12.75 -20.22
C ASP A 105 5.36 13.43 -21.31
N LYS A 106 6.67 13.59 -21.10
CA LYS A 106 7.61 14.10 -22.12
C LYS A 106 8.02 13.03 -23.14
N MET A 107 7.79 11.74 -22.86
CA MET A 107 8.13 10.65 -23.76
C MET A 107 7.04 10.43 -24.81
N TYR A 108 7.46 10.16 -26.04
CA TYR A 108 6.57 9.65 -27.07
C TYR A 108 6.18 8.20 -26.79
N ASP A 109 5.03 7.75 -27.32
CA ASP A 109 4.52 6.40 -27.11
C ASP A 109 5.54 5.32 -27.50
N TYR A 110 6.24 5.50 -28.62
CA TYR A 110 7.28 4.55 -29.07
C TYR A 110 8.47 4.48 -28.09
N GLN A 111 8.79 5.56 -27.37
CA GLN A 111 9.87 5.57 -26.38
C GLN A 111 9.43 4.83 -25.12
N ARG A 112 8.17 5.02 -24.70
CA ARG A 112 7.58 4.27 -23.58
C ARG A 112 7.56 2.77 -23.88
N ASP A 113 7.20 2.40 -25.10
CA ASP A 113 7.28 1.02 -25.59
C ASP A 113 8.71 0.48 -25.55
N GLY A 114 9.68 1.26 -26.05
CA GLY A 114 11.09 0.89 -26.06
C GLY A 114 11.69 0.67 -24.67
N VAL A 115 11.38 1.56 -23.72
CA VAL A 115 11.87 1.45 -22.34
C VAL A 115 11.17 0.31 -21.59
N SER A 116 9.85 0.14 -21.77
CA SER A 116 9.09 -1.00 -21.26
C SER A 116 9.66 -2.33 -21.75
N PHE A 117 9.94 -2.42 -23.06
CA PHE A 117 10.60 -3.57 -23.68
C PHE A 117 11.96 -3.84 -23.05
N LEU A 118 12.81 -2.83 -22.88
CA LEU A 118 14.14 -3.04 -22.29
C LEU A 118 14.06 -3.50 -20.82
N TYR A 119 13.14 -2.91 -20.07
CA TYR A 119 12.92 -3.22 -18.66
C TYR A 119 12.47 -4.67 -18.45
N SER A 120 11.59 -5.22 -19.31
CA SER A 120 11.12 -6.60 -19.16
C SER A 120 12.28 -7.61 -19.21
N PHE A 121 13.31 -7.37 -20.04
CA PHE A 121 14.50 -8.24 -20.08
C PHE A 121 15.41 -8.06 -18.87
N CYS A 122 15.55 -6.84 -18.37
CA CYS A 122 16.30 -6.57 -17.15
C CYS A 122 15.69 -7.33 -15.96
N LYS A 123 14.37 -7.26 -15.83
CA LYS A 123 13.58 -7.98 -14.83
C LYS A 123 13.73 -9.50 -14.94
N ASP A 124 13.76 -10.03 -16.16
CA ASP A 124 13.96 -11.45 -16.44
C ASP A 124 15.42 -11.93 -16.29
N GLY A 125 16.34 -11.04 -15.88
CA GLY A 125 17.77 -11.35 -15.75
C GLY A 125 18.49 -11.59 -17.08
N ARG A 126 17.84 -11.27 -18.22
CA ARG A 126 18.38 -11.49 -19.56
C ARG A 126 19.22 -10.27 -19.98
N LYS A 127 20.54 -10.45 -20.07
CA LYS A 127 21.46 -9.39 -20.51
C LYS A 127 21.52 -9.26 -22.03
N GLY A 128 21.79 -8.04 -22.50
CA GLY A 128 22.09 -7.71 -23.89
C GLY A 128 20.87 -7.67 -24.80
N ARG A 129 20.38 -6.47 -25.11
CA ARG A 129 19.29 -6.23 -26.06
C ARG A 129 19.57 -4.96 -26.85
N LEU A 130 19.05 -4.90 -28.07
CA LEU A 130 19.25 -3.80 -28.99
C LEU A 130 17.94 -3.03 -29.14
N LEU A 131 17.98 -1.74 -28.81
CA LEU A 131 17.01 -0.76 -29.25
C LEU A 131 17.51 -0.18 -30.57
N ALA A 132 16.85 -0.56 -31.67
CA ALA A 132 17.25 -0.22 -33.03
C ALA A 132 16.32 0.84 -33.66
N ASP A 133 15.81 1.76 -32.84
CA ASP A 133 14.94 2.84 -33.32
C ASP A 133 15.66 3.73 -34.34
N ASP A 134 14.90 4.39 -35.21
CA ASP A 134 15.45 5.32 -36.20
C ASP A 134 16.26 6.46 -35.58
N MET A 135 17.27 6.92 -36.32
CA MET A 135 18.12 8.04 -35.92
C MET A 135 17.29 9.32 -35.78
N GLY A 136 17.53 10.10 -34.72
CA GLY A 136 16.79 11.35 -34.45
C GLY A 136 15.57 11.18 -33.54
N LEU A 137 15.17 9.95 -33.20
CA LEU A 137 14.06 9.67 -32.28
C LEU A 137 14.39 9.86 -30.78
N MET A 138 15.51 10.55 -30.47
CA MET A 138 15.93 10.92 -29.12
C MET A 138 16.00 9.74 -28.13
N LYS A 139 16.74 8.67 -28.46
CA LYS A 139 16.99 7.49 -27.59
C LYS A 139 17.69 7.78 -26.25
N THR A 140 18.16 9.01 -26.04
CA THR A 140 18.93 9.41 -24.86
C THR A 140 18.05 9.85 -23.69
N ILE A 141 16.80 10.27 -23.96
CA ILE A 141 15.85 10.62 -22.90
C ILE A 141 15.28 9.37 -22.24
#